data_AF-A0A7J4K237-F1
#
_entry.id   AF-A0A7J4K237-F1
#
_cell.length_a   1.000
_cell.length_b   1.000
_cell.length_c   1.000
_cell.angle_alpha   90.00
_cell.angle_beta   90.00
_cell.angle_gamma   90.00
#
_symmetry.space_group_name_H-M   'P 1'
#
loop_
_entity.id
_entity.type
_entity.pdbx_description
1 polymer ?
#
loop_
_entity_poly.entity_id
_entity_poly.type
_entity_poly.pdbx_seq_one_letter_code
_entity_poly.pdbx_strand_id
1 'polypeptide(L)'
;MTGGEAVKERMSLLLQEKTKRQRLAALRRDTTRKIEFVRKKAIIEHKEVYSIIREFFKEFLEQRYEFTTNELRAELKKVYISNGTRTQIAKLLDDLEAIEYANVHYPRERLLAILEEFEHVVRDLVRVHAATKSFWDRVRTILRGEDADAMSIIADLPAIEENDAYHVRIYTLIERCYIALDRHRMHQAKKAYEALLDEYNLLDQERKKEYYAIIEQTYNDIVNRAKMQNGER
;
A
#
# COMPACT_ATOMS: atom_id res chain seq x y z
N MET A 1 19.41 -15.47 26.47
CA MET A 1 18.16 -14.67 26.47
C MET A 1 17.19 -15.34 27.40
N THR A 2 16.77 -14.65 28.46
CA THR A 2 15.84 -15.21 29.44
C THR A 2 14.41 -14.99 28.95
N GLY A 3 13.48 -15.91 29.25
CA GLY A 3 12.09 -15.80 28.81
C GLY A 3 11.39 -14.49 29.21
N GLY A 4 11.89 -13.80 30.25
CA GLY A 4 11.39 -12.50 30.68
C GLY A 4 11.69 -11.34 29.73
N GLU A 5 12.81 -11.36 28.99
CA GLU A 5 13.15 -10.29 28.04
C GLU A 5 12.24 -10.34 26.80
N ALA A 6 11.97 -11.54 26.27
CA ALA A 6 11.10 -11.74 25.12
C ALA A 6 9.64 -11.31 25.39
N VAL A 7 9.15 -11.51 26.62
CA VAL A 7 7.79 -11.08 27.03
C VAL A 7 7.70 -9.55 27.12
N LYS A 8 8.70 -8.88 27.70
CA LYS A 8 8.73 -7.42 27.78
C LYS A 8 8.78 -6.76 26.40
N GLU A 9 9.60 -7.29 25.50
CA GLU A 9 9.69 -6.81 24.12
C GLU A 9 8.35 -6.98 23.38
N ARG A 10 7.72 -8.15 23.50
CA ARG A 10 6.41 -8.42 22.90
C ARG A 10 5.31 -7.48 23.41
N MET A 11 5.31 -7.20 24.72
CA MET A 11 4.33 -6.31 25.33
C MET A 11 4.55 -4.84 24.91
N SER A 12 5.80 -4.41 24.75
CA SER A 12 6.15 -3.08 24.22
C SER A 12 5.66 -2.87 22.79
N LEU A 13 5.86 -3.87 21.92
CA LEU A 13 5.39 -3.84 20.52
C LEU A 13 3.86 -3.74 20.43
N LEU A 14 3.16 -4.55 21.22
CA LEU A 14 1.68 -4.52 21.32
C LEU A 14 1.14 -3.16 21.75
N LEU A 15 1.80 -2.51 22.71
CA LEU A 15 1.41 -1.16 23.16
C LEU A 15 1.62 -0.13 22.06
N GLN A 16 2.79 -0.11 21.43
CA GLN A 16 3.08 0.81 20.31
C GLN A 16 2.08 0.65 19.16
N GLU A 17 1.67 -0.58 18.86
CA GLU A 17 0.66 -0.87 17.85
C GLU A 17 -0.72 -0.34 18.20
N LYS A 18 -1.17 -0.58 19.42
CA LYS A 18 -2.48 -0.09 19.89
C LYS A 18 -2.53 1.43 19.79
N THR A 19 -1.46 2.10 20.20
CA THR A 19 -1.31 3.55 20.07
C THR A 19 -1.33 3.99 18.61
N LYS A 20 -0.63 3.29 17.71
CA LYS A 20 -0.63 3.61 16.28
C LYS A 20 -2.01 3.45 15.64
N ARG A 21 -2.74 2.37 15.95
CA ARG A 21 -4.11 2.15 15.45
C ARG A 21 -5.08 3.21 15.94
N GLN A 22 -5.01 3.55 17.22
CA GLN A 22 -5.82 4.61 17.80
C GLN A 22 -5.51 5.96 17.13
N ARG A 23 -4.23 6.26 16.88
CA ARG A 23 -3.81 7.46 16.15
C ARG A 23 -4.38 7.49 14.74
N LEU A 24 -4.26 6.41 13.97
CA LEU A 24 -4.77 6.36 12.59
C LEU A 24 -6.31 6.46 12.53
N ALA A 25 -7.00 5.87 13.50
CA ALA A 25 -8.45 6.00 13.61
C ALA A 25 -8.88 7.43 13.97
N ALA A 26 -8.14 8.10 14.86
CA ALA A 26 -8.35 9.51 15.19
C ALA A 26 -8.09 10.40 13.96
N LEU A 27 -6.95 10.21 13.28
CA LEU A 27 -6.59 10.92 12.05
C LEU A 27 -7.70 10.81 11.00
N ARG A 28 -8.17 9.59 10.71
CA ARG A 28 -9.29 9.39 9.78
C ARG A 28 -10.52 10.20 10.19
N ARG A 29 -10.93 10.09 11.46
CA ARG A 29 -12.13 10.77 11.97
C ARG A 29 -12.02 12.28 11.83
N ASP A 30 -10.87 12.84 12.19
CA ASP A 30 -10.63 14.28 12.14
C ASP A 30 -10.57 14.78 10.70
N THR A 31 -9.91 14.04 9.79
CA THR A 31 -9.93 14.35 8.36
C THR A 31 -11.35 14.28 7.78
N THR A 32 -12.14 13.25 8.09
CA THR A 32 -13.54 13.16 7.64
C THR A 32 -14.36 14.35 8.12
N ARG A 33 -14.20 14.76 9.38
CA ARG A 33 -14.89 15.95 9.93
C ARG A 33 -14.49 17.22 9.19
N LYS A 34 -13.20 17.42 8.89
CA LYS A 34 -12.71 18.56 8.09
C LYS A 34 -13.34 18.56 6.70
N ILE A 35 -13.38 17.41 6.01
CA ILE A 35 -14.02 17.26 4.69
C ILE A 35 -15.52 17.62 4.76
N GLU A 36 -16.26 17.05 5.72
CA GLU A 36 -17.69 17.33 5.90
C GLU A 36 -17.97 18.81 6.19
N PHE A 37 -17.13 19.46 6.97
CA PHE A 37 -17.22 20.90 7.25
C PHE A 37 -17.07 21.72 5.96
N VAL A 38 -16.05 21.43 5.15
CA VAL A 38 -15.82 22.13 3.88
C VAL A 38 -16.97 21.91 2.89
N ARG A 39 -17.49 20.68 2.78
CA ARG A 39 -18.62 20.36 1.89
C ARG A 39 -19.87 21.19 2.17
N LYS A 40 -20.09 21.56 3.43
CA LYS A 40 -21.25 22.36 3.87
C LYS A 40 -21.11 23.86 3.57
N LYS A 41 -19.91 24.35 3.23
CA LYS A 41 -19.71 25.75 2.90
C LYS A 41 -20.36 26.11 1.56
N ALA A 42 -20.90 27.34 1.49
CA ALA A 42 -21.41 27.91 0.26
C ALA A 42 -20.27 28.16 -0.76
N ILE A 43 -19.13 28.65 -0.27
CA ILE A 43 -17.91 28.90 -1.05
C ILE A 43 -16.81 27.98 -0.52
N ILE A 44 -16.17 27.24 -1.41
CA ILE A 44 -15.06 26.33 -1.09
C ILE A 44 -13.80 26.91 -1.73
N GLU A 45 -12.78 27.16 -0.91
CA GLU A 45 -11.49 27.65 -1.39
C GLU A 45 -10.55 26.47 -1.69
N HIS A 46 -9.85 26.52 -2.83
CA HIS A 46 -8.89 25.48 -3.22
C HIS A 46 -7.75 25.34 -2.19
N LYS A 47 -7.33 26.44 -1.53
CA LYS A 47 -6.32 26.42 -0.46
C LYS A 47 -6.75 25.57 0.73
N GLU A 48 -8.04 25.61 1.06
CA GLU A 48 -8.59 24.82 2.17
C GLU A 48 -8.57 23.32 1.84
N VAL A 49 -8.98 22.95 0.61
CA VAL A 49 -8.91 21.56 0.11
C VAL A 49 -7.47 21.06 0.13
N TYR A 50 -6.53 21.86 -0.40
CA TYR A 50 -5.10 21.54 -0.42
C TYR A 50 -4.54 21.33 1.00
N SER A 51 -4.86 22.22 1.95
CA SER A 51 -4.39 22.13 3.34
C SER A 51 -4.86 20.85 4.02
N ILE A 52 -6.14 20.49 3.86
CA ILE A 52 -6.71 19.27 4.44
C ILE A 52 -5.96 18.04 3.94
N ILE A 53 -5.68 17.97 2.63
CA ILE A 53 -5.01 16.83 2.03
C ILE A 53 -3.55 16.75 2.49
N ARG A 54 -2.81 17.87 2.49
CA ARG A 54 -1.41 17.87 2.96
C ARG A 54 -1.28 17.56 4.44
N GLU A 55 -2.12 18.13 5.29
CA GLU A 55 -2.12 17.84 6.73
C GLU A 55 -2.31 16.34 6.99
N PHE A 56 -3.28 15.72 6.31
CA PHE A 56 -3.48 14.27 6.43
C PHE A 56 -2.23 13.48 6.06
N PHE A 57 -1.64 13.74 4.89
CA PHE A 57 -0.46 12.99 4.45
C PHE A 57 0.75 13.24 5.36
N LYS A 58 0.90 14.46 5.89
CA LYS A 58 1.91 14.80 6.88
C LYS A 58 1.78 13.95 8.14
N GLU A 59 0.57 13.88 8.71
CA GLU A 59 0.29 13.11 9.91
C GLU A 59 0.33 11.59 9.66
N PHE A 60 -0.13 11.15 8.49
CA PHE A 60 -0.13 9.75 8.09
C PHE A 60 1.29 9.20 7.93
N LEU A 61 2.16 9.96 7.25
CA LEU A 61 3.56 9.62 7.00
C LEU A 61 4.50 10.03 8.15
N GLU A 62 3.98 10.65 9.21
CA GLU A 62 4.74 11.15 10.37
C GLU A 62 5.86 12.12 10.00
N GLN A 63 5.65 12.92 8.96
CA GLN A 63 6.65 13.88 8.48
C GLN A 63 6.58 15.18 9.26
N ARG A 64 7.75 15.67 9.68
CA ARG A 64 7.86 16.92 10.46
C ARG A 64 7.99 18.18 9.59
N TYR A 65 8.31 18.02 8.31
CA TYR A 65 8.55 19.12 7.36
C TYR A 65 7.44 19.20 6.30
N GLU A 66 7.44 20.28 5.54
CA GLU A 66 6.58 20.46 4.37
C GLU A 66 7.16 19.72 3.16
N PHE A 67 6.42 18.78 2.58
CA PHE A 67 6.84 18.00 1.41
C PHE A 67 6.17 18.46 0.10
N THR A 68 6.91 18.48 -1.00
CA THR A 68 6.35 18.67 -2.35
C THR A 68 5.50 17.45 -2.77
N THR A 69 4.68 17.61 -3.82
CA THR A 69 3.93 16.47 -4.40
C THR A 69 4.86 15.34 -4.86
N ASN A 70 6.05 15.67 -5.36
CA ASN A 70 7.05 14.69 -5.77
C ASN A 70 7.64 13.91 -4.59
N GLU A 71 7.94 14.59 -3.48
CA GLU A 71 8.35 13.92 -2.24
C GLU A 71 7.23 13.03 -1.70
N LEU A 72 5.97 13.50 -1.75
CA LEU A 72 4.83 12.68 -1.34
C LEU A 72 4.70 11.41 -2.18
N ARG A 73 4.88 11.48 -3.51
CA ARG A 73 4.92 10.29 -4.39
C ARG A 73 6.03 9.33 -3.96
N ALA A 74 7.23 9.84 -3.69
CA ALA A 74 8.37 9.01 -3.30
C ALA A 74 8.14 8.30 -1.96
N GLU A 75 7.51 8.97 -1.01
CA GLU A 75 7.19 8.39 0.30
C GLU A 75 6.05 7.38 0.21
N LEU A 76 5.00 7.65 -0.57
CA LEU A 76 3.91 6.71 -0.77
C LEU A 76 4.33 5.44 -1.52
N LYS A 77 5.39 5.49 -2.33
CA LYS A 77 6.00 4.28 -2.92
C LYS A 77 6.58 3.33 -1.86
N LYS A 78 6.97 3.84 -0.69
CA LYS A 78 7.49 3.02 0.43
C LYS A 78 6.37 2.38 1.25
N VAL A 79 5.14 2.87 1.11
CA VAL A 79 3.97 2.33 1.78
C VAL A 79 3.35 1.25 0.89
N TYR A 80 3.15 0.07 1.46
CA TYR A 80 2.41 -0.98 0.75
C TYR A 80 0.93 -0.58 0.63
N ILE A 81 0.46 -0.42 -0.61
CA ILE A 81 -0.90 -0.02 -0.96
C ILE A 81 -1.37 -0.82 -2.19
N SER A 82 -2.68 -1.06 -2.28
CA SER A 82 -3.26 -1.75 -3.44
C SER A 82 -3.02 -0.95 -4.73
N ASN A 83 -2.98 -1.62 -5.88
CA ASN A 83 -2.79 -0.93 -7.16
C ASN A 83 -3.94 0.06 -7.45
N GLY A 84 -5.19 -0.29 -7.10
CA GLY A 84 -6.34 0.60 -7.22
C GLY A 84 -6.17 1.88 -6.39
N THR A 85 -5.83 1.74 -5.11
CA THR A 85 -5.55 2.88 -4.22
C THR A 85 -4.36 3.71 -4.72
N ARG A 86 -3.33 3.06 -5.28
CA ARG A 86 -2.16 3.74 -5.86
C ARG A 86 -2.53 4.60 -7.05
N THR A 87 -3.36 4.10 -7.96
CA THR A 87 -3.86 4.88 -9.11
C THR A 87 -4.72 6.06 -8.66
N GLN A 88 -5.59 5.86 -7.66
CA GLN A 88 -6.39 6.95 -7.08
C GLN A 88 -5.52 8.02 -6.43
N ILE A 89 -4.50 7.60 -5.66
CA ILE A 89 -3.51 8.52 -5.09
C ILE A 89 -2.79 9.27 -6.20
N ALA A 90 -2.29 8.59 -7.24
CA ALA A 90 -1.57 9.25 -8.33
C ALA A 90 -2.42 10.34 -8.98
N LYS A 91 -3.68 10.04 -9.31
CA LYS A 91 -4.63 11.01 -9.86
C LYS A 91 -4.89 12.18 -8.90
N LEU A 92 -5.09 11.90 -7.61
CA LEU A 92 -5.27 12.93 -6.59
C LEU A 92 -4.04 13.85 -6.47
N LEU A 93 -2.84 13.29 -6.59
CA LEU A 93 -1.60 14.06 -6.55
C LEU A 93 -1.42 14.92 -7.80
N ASP A 94 -1.81 14.43 -8.97
CA ASP A 94 -1.85 15.24 -10.20
C ASP A 94 -2.81 16.44 -10.02
N ASP A 95 -3.97 16.22 -9.39
CA ASP A 95 -4.94 17.28 -9.09
C ASP A 95 -4.42 18.30 -8.07
N LEU A 96 -3.71 17.85 -7.03
CA LEU A 96 -3.07 18.73 -6.05
C LEU A 96 -1.96 19.57 -6.66
N GLU A 97 -1.14 18.97 -7.52
CA GLU A 97 -0.07 19.65 -8.24
C GLU A 97 -0.63 20.76 -9.13
N ALA A 98 -1.75 20.49 -9.81
CA ALA A 98 -2.47 21.52 -10.55
C ALA A 98 -2.94 22.66 -9.63
N ILE A 99 -3.51 22.36 -8.46
CA ILE A 99 -3.96 23.38 -7.49
C ILE A 99 -2.80 24.23 -6.97
N GLU A 100 -1.64 23.63 -6.71
CA GLU A 100 -0.47 24.31 -6.14
C GLU A 100 0.12 25.35 -7.09
N TYR A 101 0.15 25.05 -8.39
CA TYR A 101 0.81 25.89 -9.39
C TYR A 101 -0.15 26.72 -10.26
N ALA A 102 -1.45 26.42 -10.26
CA ALA A 102 -2.41 27.13 -11.09
C ALA A 102 -2.99 28.35 -10.37
N ASN A 103 -2.83 29.54 -10.97
CA ASN A 103 -3.63 30.74 -10.65
C ASN A 103 -5.07 30.63 -11.21
N VAL A 104 -5.64 29.42 -11.20
CA VAL A 104 -6.93 29.12 -11.84
C VAL A 104 -8.01 29.04 -10.78
N HIS A 105 -9.17 29.61 -11.09
CA HIS A 105 -10.35 29.45 -10.26
C HIS A 105 -10.95 28.06 -10.50
N TYR A 106 -11.01 27.25 -9.45
CA TYR A 106 -11.61 25.91 -9.51
C TYR A 106 -13.12 26.00 -9.23
N PRO A 107 -13.98 25.42 -10.09
CA PRO A 107 -15.40 25.37 -9.81
C PRO A 107 -15.67 24.51 -8.58
N ARG A 108 -16.71 24.86 -7.82
CA ARG A 108 -17.08 24.22 -6.55
C ARG A 108 -17.24 22.71 -6.70
N GLU A 109 -17.84 22.27 -7.81
CA GLU A 109 -18.10 20.87 -8.14
C GLU A 109 -16.80 20.07 -8.25
N ARG A 110 -15.74 20.67 -8.84
CA ARG A 110 -14.44 20.02 -8.97
C ARG A 110 -13.78 19.84 -7.61
N LEU A 111 -13.85 20.85 -6.75
CA LEU A 111 -13.31 20.78 -5.38
C LEU A 111 -14.03 19.73 -4.54
N LEU A 112 -15.35 19.60 -4.69
CA LEU A 112 -16.14 18.55 -4.05
C LEU A 112 -15.72 17.15 -4.51
N ALA A 113 -15.53 16.96 -5.83
CA ALA A 113 -15.07 15.69 -6.38
C ALA A 113 -13.68 15.30 -5.84
N ILE A 114 -12.75 16.25 -5.75
CA ILE A 114 -11.42 16.01 -5.15
C ILE A 114 -11.55 15.59 -3.68
N LEU A 115 -12.42 16.24 -2.90
CA LEU A 115 -12.67 15.86 -1.50
C LEU A 115 -13.29 14.47 -1.36
N GLU A 116 -14.14 14.05 -2.29
CA GLU A 116 -14.70 12.69 -2.34
C GLU A 116 -13.65 11.63 -2.68
N GLU A 117 -12.87 11.84 -3.74
CA GLU A 117 -11.75 10.97 -4.10
C GLU A 117 -10.75 10.85 -2.94
N PHE A 118 -10.45 11.97 -2.28
CA PHE A 118 -9.57 12.00 -1.12
C PHE A 118 -10.15 11.24 0.08
N GLU A 119 -11.45 11.35 0.36
CA GLU A 119 -12.10 10.60 1.45
C GLU A 119 -11.97 9.07 1.25
N HIS A 120 -12.07 8.61 -0.01
CA HIS A 120 -11.82 7.21 -0.36
C HIS A 120 -10.36 6.81 -0.09
N VAL A 121 -9.40 7.63 -0.54
CA VAL A 121 -7.97 7.41 -0.28
C VAL A 121 -7.66 7.32 1.22
N VAL A 122 -8.22 8.21 2.04
CA VAL A 122 -8.06 8.20 3.51
C VAL A 122 -8.56 6.88 4.11
N ARG A 123 -9.74 6.43 3.67
CA ARG A 123 -10.35 5.18 4.14
C ARG A 123 -9.48 3.99 3.79
N ASP A 124 -9.00 3.92 2.56
CA ASP A 124 -8.18 2.81 2.07
C ASP A 124 -6.81 2.78 2.73
N LEU A 125 -6.12 3.91 2.84
CA LEU A 125 -4.82 3.99 3.50
C LEU A 125 -4.87 3.55 4.96
N VAL A 126 -5.87 4.01 5.70
CA VAL A 126 -6.05 3.63 7.11
C VAL A 126 -6.47 2.16 7.23
N ARG A 127 -7.31 1.66 6.32
CA ARG A 127 -7.72 0.24 6.28
C ARG A 127 -6.52 -0.67 6.00
N VAL A 128 -5.73 -0.36 4.97
CA VAL A 128 -4.55 -1.15 4.58
C VAL A 128 -3.53 -1.17 5.72
N HIS A 129 -3.25 -0.03 6.35
CA HIS A 129 -2.33 0.02 7.50
C HIS A 129 -2.84 -0.71 8.75
N ALA A 130 -4.16 -0.72 8.98
CA ALA A 130 -4.74 -1.54 10.04
C ALA A 130 -4.62 -3.05 9.74
N ALA A 131 -4.73 -3.43 8.47
CA ALA A 131 -4.73 -4.81 7.98
C ALA A 131 -3.32 -5.41 7.78
N THR A 132 -2.30 -4.62 7.45
CA THR A 132 -0.96 -5.12 7.07
C THR A 132 -0.31 -5.96 8.17
N LYS A 133 -0.65 -5.76 9.44
CA LYS A 133 -0.14 -6.62 10.53
C LYS A 133 -0.82 -7.97 10.61
N SER A 134 -2.11 -8.07 10.30
CA SER A 134 -2.78 -9.37 10.22
C SER A 134 -2.16 -10.23 9.12
N PHE A 135 -1.66 -9.61 8.05
CA PHE A 135 -0.90 -10.29 7.02
C PHE A 135 0.49 -10.73 7.51
N TRP A 136 1.30 -9.83 8.10
CA TRP A 136 2.63 -10.21 8.61
C TRP A 136 2.60 -11.21 9.77
N ASP A 137 1.62 -11.12 10.67
CA ASP A 137 1.43 -12.09 11.74
C ASP A 137 1.03 -13.46 11.15
N ARG A 138 0.12 -13.49 10.16
CA ARG A 138 -0.27 -14.73 9.45
C ARG A 138 0.86 -15.32 8.61
N VAL A 139 1.62 -14.50 7.89
CA VAL A 139 2.82 -14.92 7.14
C VAL A 139 3.89 -15.46 8.08
N ARG A 140 4.04 -14.88 9.28
CA ARG A 140 4.95 -15.38 10.31
C ARG A 140 4.50 -16.72 10.89
N THR A 141 3.20 -16.95 11.03
CA THR A 141 2.63 -18.26 11.41
C THR A 141 2.90 -19.32 10.32
N ILE A 142 2.67 -18.97 9.05
CA ILE A 142 2.98 -19.86 7.90
C ILE A 142 4.47 -20.19 7.82
N LEU A 143 5.35 -19.20 8.00
CA LEU A 143 6.80 -19.40 8.01
C LEU A 143 7.32 -20.19 9.23
N ARG A 144 6.51 -20.32 10.29
CA ARG A 144 6.81 -21.14 11.47
C ARG A 144 6.31 -22.57 11.39
N GLY A 145 5.52 -22.92 10.35
CA GLY A 145 4.99 -24.27 10.17
C GLY A 145 3.94 -24.68 11.20
N GLU A 146 3.37 -23.71 11.92
CA GLU A 146 2.30 -23.94 12.89
C GLU A 146 0.96 -23.84 12.14
N ASP A 147 0.37 -25.00 11.84
CA ASP A 147 -0.96 -25.24 11.26
C ASP A 147 -1.22 -24.75 9.82
N ALA A 148 -0.84 -25.59 8.85
CA ALA A 148 -1.23 -25.45 7.44
C ALA A 148 -2.69 -25.87 7.14
N ASP A 149 -3.41 -26.45 8.11
CA ASP A 149 -4.71 -27.11 7.88
C ASP A 149 -5.97 -26.34 8.35
N ALA A 150 -5.85 -25.10 8.84
CA ALA A 150 -7.00 -24.31 9.28
C ALA A 150 -7.26 -23.06 8.41
N MET A 151 -8.07 -23.27 7.37
CA MET A 151 -9.01 -22.37 6.66
C MET A 151 -8.82 -20.83 6.56
N SER A 152 -9.19 -20.38 5.33
CA SER A 152 -9.83 -19.13 4.86
C SER A 152 -9.08 -17.79 5.01
N ILE A 153 -8.57 -17.33 3.86
CA ILE A 153 -7.95 -16.03 3.66
C ILE A 153 -9.04 -15.05 3.23
N ILE A 154 -9.47 -14.17 4.13
CA ILE A 154 -10.18 -12.93 3.75
C ILE A 154 -9.21 -11.76 3.88
N ALA A 155 -8.98 -11.06 2.76
CA ALA A 155 -8.69 -9.62 2.67
C ALA A 155 -8.73 -9.13 1.20
N ASP A 156 -9.77 -8.35 0.90
CA ASP A 156 -10.11 -7.61 -0.33
C ASP A 156 -8.95 -7.12 -1.21
N LEU A 157 -8.69 -7.91 -2.26
CA LEU A 157 -8.25 -7.51 -3.60
C LEU A 157 -9.53 -7.23 -4.46
N PRO A 158 -9.46 -6.51 -5.60
CA PRO A 158 -10.60 -5.83 -6.23
C PRO A 158 -11.79 -6.75 -6.46
N ALA A 159 -12.93 -6.51 -5.79
CA ALA A 159 -14.22 -7.25 -5.90
C ALA A 159 -14.10 -8.54 -6.74
N ILE A 160 -13.29 -9.46 -6.24
CA ILE A 160 -13.04 -10.74 -6.91
C ILE A 160 -14.27 -11.53 -6.57
N GLU A 161 -14.96 -12.08 -7.58
CA GLU A 161 -15.92 -13.16 -7.35
C GLU A 161 -15.21 -14.19 -6.47
N GLU A 162 -15.69 -14.30 -5.22
CA GLU A 162 -15.05 -15.01 -4.13
C GLU A 162 -14.45 -16.36 -4.60
N ASN A 163 -13.14 -16.56 -4.41
CA ASN A 163 -12.39 -17.83 -4.51
C ASN A 163 -11.42 -18.07 -5.68
N ASP A 164 -10.78 -17.06 -6.29
CA ASP A 164 -9.64 -17.38 -7.17
C ASP A 164 -8.36 -17.72 -6.38
N ALA A 165 -8.25 -18.97 -5.95
CA ALA A 165 -7.08 -19.50 -5.24
C ALA A 165 -5.77 -19.31 -6.02
N TYR A 166 -5.82 -19.19 -7.34
CA TYR A 166 -4.62 -18.95 -8.16
C TYR A 166 -4.12 -17.51 -8.05
N HIS A 167 -5.03 -16.53 -8.05
CA HIS A 167 -4.68 -15.12 -7.90
C HIS A 167 -3.86 -14.89 -6.62
N VAL A 168 -4.33 -15.45 -5.49
CA VAL A 168 -3.65 -15.33 -4.19
C VAL A 168 -2.24 -15.94 -4.23
N ARG A 169 -2.07 -17.11 -4.87
CA ARG A 169 -0.77 -17.77 -4.98
C ARG A 169 0.22 -16.97 -5.82
N ILE A 170 -0.22 -16.50 -6.99
CA ILE A 170 0.61 -15.70 -7.90
C ILE A 170 1.15 -14.46 -7.18
N TYR A 171 0.30 -13.68 -6.51
CA TYR A 171 0.74 -12.49 -5.80
C TYR A 171 1.64 -12.79 -4.60
N THR A 172 1.38 -13.88 -3.87
CA THR A 172 2.25 -14.32 -2.77
C THR A 172 3.67 -14.65 -3.27
N LEU A 173 3.78 -15.28 -4.44
CA LEU A 173 5.07 -15.64 -5.03
C LEU A 173 5.81 -14.41 -5.58
N ILE A 174 5.09 -13.46 -6.19
CA ILE A 174 5.65 -12.16 -6.60
C ILE A 174 6.25 -11.43 -5.39
N GLU A 175 5.51 -11.34 -4.29
CA GLU A 175 6.00 -10.67 -3.08
C GLU A 175 7.25 -11.37 -2.50
N ARG A 176 7.27 -12.72 -2.51
CA ARG A 176 8.46 -13.48 -2.10
C ARG A 176 9.69 -13.15 -2.95
N CYS A 177 9.51 -12.91 -4.25
CA CYS A 177 10.59 -12.46 -5.14
C CYS A 177 11.16 -11.12 -4.64
N TYR A 178 10.29 -10.12 -4.43
CA TYR A 178 10.71 -8.79 -3.99
C TYR A 178 11.36 -8.79 -2.60
N ILE A 179 10.80 -9.52 -1.63
CA ILE A 179 11.41 -9.66 -0.29
C ILE A 179 12.83 -10.27 -0.40
N ALA A 180 13.04 -11.22 -1.30
CA ALA A 180 14.36 -11.82 -1.51
C ALA A 180 15.34 -10.85 -2.21
N LEU A 181 14.87 -10.07 -3.19
CA LEU A 181 15.66 -9.03 -3.85
C LEU A 181 16.10 -7.91 -2.88
N ASP A 182 15.20 -7.47 -2.01
CA ASP A 182 15.47 -6.44 -0.99
C ASP A 182 16.53 -6.90 0.02
N ARG A 183 16.52 -8.20 0.33
CA ARG A 183 17.50 -8.83 1.23
C ARG A 183 18.79 -9.25 0.54
N HIS A 184 18.98 -8.89 -0.74
CA HIS A 184 20.12 -9.29 -1.57
C HIS A 184 20.30 -10.82 -1.70
N ARG A 185 19.23 -11.60 -1.57
CA ARG A 185 19.26 -13.07 -1.64
C ARG A 185 18.84 -13.55 -3.03
N MET A 186 19.70 -13.34 -4.03
CA MET A 186 19.36 -13.63 -5.43
C MET A 186 18.93 -15.08 -5.69
N HIS A 187 19.55 -16.07 -5.05
CA HIS A 187 19.14 -17.47 -5.19
C HIS A 187 17.68 -17.68 -4.71
N GLN A 188 17.27 -17.03 -3.62
CA GLN A 188 15.90 -17.15 -3.11
C GLN A 188 14.90 -16.44 -4.04
N ALA A 189 15.28 -15.29 -4.62
CA ALA A 189 14.45 -14.58 -5.59
C ALA A 189 14.21 -15.42 -6.84
N LYS A 190 15.27 -16.02 -7.40
CA LYS A 190 15.16 -16.93 -8.57
C LYS A 190 14.26 -18.13 -8.27
N LYS A 191 14.46 -18.78 -7.13
CA LYS A 191 13.63 -19.93 -6.72
C LYS A 191 12.15 -19.55 -6.55
N ALA A 192 11.87 -18.38 -5.99
CA ALA A 192 10.50 -17.88 -5.86
C ALA A 192 9.88 -17.56 -7.22
N TYR A 193 10.66 -17.03 -8.16
CA TYR A 193 10.23 -16.73 -9.51
C TYR A 193 9.99 -17.98 -10.36
N GLU A 194 10.79 -19.03 -10.18
CA GLU A 194 10.54 -20.35 -10.79
C GLU A 194 9.18 -20.89 -10.35
N ALA A 195 8.90 -20.89 -9.04
CA ALA A 195 7.59 -21.30 -8.52
C ALA A 195 6.44 -20.40 -9.03
N LEU A 196 6.69 -19.10 -9.21
CA LEU A 196 5.73 -18.18 -9.82
C LEU A 196 5.40 -18.56 -11.27
N LEU A 197 6.43 -18.91 -12.07
CA LEU A 197 6.24 -19.37 -13.44
C LEU A 197 5.50 -20.70 -13.50
N ASP A 198 5.78 -21.62 -12.57
CA ASP A 198 5.05 -22.90 -12.49
C ASP A 198 3.55 -22.66 -12.27
N GLU A 199 3.19 -21.84 -11.28
CA GLU A 199 1.78 -21.48 -11.03
C GLU A 199 1.16 -20.70 -12.21
N TYR A 200 1.90 -19.77 -12.83
CA TYR A 200 1.44 -19.04 -14.01
C TYR A 200 1.15 -19.98 -15.19
N ASN A 201 1.98 -21.00 -15.37
CA ASN A 201 1.84 -21.94 -16.47
C ASN A 201 0.60 -22.83 -16.34
N LEU A 202 0.09 -23.04 -15.12
CA LEU A 202 -1.17 -23.75 -14.85
C LEU A 202 -2.42 -22.95 -15.21
N LEU A 203 -2.30 -21.64 -15.44
CA LEU A 203 -3.43 -20.78 -15.79
C LEU A 203 -3.87 -20.97 -17.24
N ASP A 204 -5.16 -20.75 -17.50
CA ASP A 204 -5.69 -20.61 -18.85
C ASP A 204 -5.16 -19.34 -19.55
N GLN A 205 -5.40 -19.25 -20.87
CA GLN A 205 -4.88 -18.14 -21.69
C GLN A 205 -5.47 -16.77 -21.34
N GLU A 206 -6.69 -16.69 -20.82
CA GLU A 206 -7.27 -15.40 -20.43
C GLU A 206 -6.60 -14.88 -19.18
N ARG A 207 -6.50 -15.73 -18.14
CA ARG A 207 -5.80 -15.43 -16.91
C ARG A 207 -4.31 -15.15 -17.14
N LYS A 208 -3.66 -15.88 -18.04
CA LYS A 208 -2.26 -15.60 -18.41
C LYS A 208 -2.06 -14.16 -18.90
N LYS A 209 -3.01 -13.60 -19.64
CA LYS A 209 -2.94 -12.19 -20.10
C LYS A 209 -3.02 -11.21 -18.93
N GLU A 210 -3.86 -11.51 -17.93
CA GLU A 210 -4.03 -10.66 -16.75
C GLU A 210 -2.72 -10.51 -15.95
N TYR A 211 -1.97 -11.61 -15.76
CA TYR A 211 -0.74 -11.59 -14.95
C TYR A 211 0.55 -11.37 -15.76
N TYR A 212 0.49 -11.38 -17.10
CA TYR A 212 1.70 -11.31 -17.93
C TYR A 212 2.57 -10.09 -17.59
N ALA A 213 1.96 -8.90 -17.53
CA ALA A 213 2.68 -7.65 -17.30
C ALA A 213 3.42 -7.64 -15.95
N ILE A 214 2.80 -8.14 -14.88
CA ILE A 214 3.43 -8.15 -13.55
C ILE A 214 4.52 -9.22 -13.44
N ILE A 215 4.35 -10.36 -14.10
CA ILE A 215 5.36 -11.43 -14.13
C ILE A 215 6.57 -11.01 -14.95
N GLU A 216 6.36 -10.36 -16.10
CA GLU A 216 7.42 -9.77 -16.92
C GLU A 216 8.19 -8.70 -16.14
N GLN A 217 7.48 -7.81 -15.44
CA GLN A 217 8.13 -6.81 -14.58
C GLN A 217 8.99 -7.47 -13.49
N THR A 218 8.45 -8.49 -12.81
CA THR A 218 9.17 -9.22 -11.76
C THR A 218 10.45 -9.86 -12.31
N TYR A 219 10.40 -10.43 -13.51
CA TYR A 219 11.59 -10.96 -14.20
C TYR A 219 12.65 -9.90 -14.46
N ASN A 220 12.23 -8.78 -15.07
CA ASN A 220 13.13 -7.69 -15.44
C ASN A 220 13.85 -7.14 -14.19
N ASP A 221 13.14 -7.01 -13.07
CA ASP A 221 13.72 -6.56 -11.80
C ASP A 221 14.78 -7.55 -11.28
N ILE A 222 14.52 -8.86 -11.35
CA ILE A 222 15.48 -9.90 -10.96
C ILE A 222 16.73 -9.86 -11.85
N VAL A 223 16.55 -9.76 -13.17
CA VAL A 223 17.67 -9.73 -14.13
C VAL A 223 18.52 -8.48 -13.95
N ASN A 224 17.88 -7.31 -13.84
CA ASN A 224 18.58 -6.04 -13.63
C ASN A 224 19.40 -6.08 -12.32
N ARG A 225 18.83 -6.65 -11.26
CA ARG A 225 19.54 -6.82 -9.98
C ARG A 225 20.73 -7.77 -10.09
N ALA A 226 20.61 -8.84 -10.86
CA ALA A 226 21.71 -9.78 -11.11
C ALA A 226 22.88 -9.10 -11.87
N LYS A 227 22.58 -8.33 -12.91
CA LYS A 227 23.60 -7.57 -13.68
C LYS A 227 24.36 -6.59 -12.78
N MET A 228 23.65 -5.86 -11.93
CA MET A 228 24.26 -4.92 -10.97
C MET A 228 25.22 -5.62 -9.98
N GLN A 229 24.94 -6.86 -9.58
CA GLN A 229 25.84 -7.62 -8.69
C GLN A 229 27.09 -8.15 -9.39
N ASN A 230 26.99 -8.45 -10.70
CA ASN A 230 28.09 -8.99 -11.49
C ASN A 230 29.03 -7.90 -12.05
N GLY A 231 28.74 -6.62 -11.79
CA GLY A 231 29.58 -5.50 -12.25
C GLY A 231 29.48 -5.21 -13.75
N GLU A 232 28.49 -5.78 -14.44
CA GLU A 232 28.14 -5.43 -15.81
C GLU A 232 27.35 -4.12 -15.78
N ARG A 233 28.06 -3.00 -15.95
CA ARG A 233 27.48 -1.67 -16.16
C ARG A 233 27.24 -1.41 -17.63
#